data_AF-A0AAE1IVQ4-F1
#
_entry.id   AF-A0AAE1IVQ4-F1
#
_cell.length_a   1.000
_cell.length_b   1.000
_cell.length_c   1.000
_cell.angle_alpha   90.00
_cell.angle_beta   90.00
_cell.angle_gamma   90.00
#
_symmetry.space_group_name_H-M   'P 1'
#
loop_
_entity.id
_entity.type
_entity.pdbx_description
1 polymer ?
#
loop_
_entity_poly.entity_id
_entity_poly.type
_entity_poly.pdbx_seq_one_letter_code
_entity_poly.pdbx_strand_id
1 'polypeptide(L)' 'MSAFALGILVQVTHNQVDIAYNGGIYIKPLLNLLYSKDGTLQYNVACFLYYLADNEDNIVNIVKLGGVQKLQDGPFNV' A
#
# COMPACT_ATOMS: atom_id res chain seq x y z
N MET A 1 -1.32 -10.71 -10.62
CA MET A 1 -2.71 -11.22 -10.55
C MET A 1 -3.19 -11.45 -9.11
N SER A 2 -2.43 -12.12 -8.24
CA SER A 2 -2.82 -12.33 -6.83
C SER A 2 -2.96 -11.04 -6.01
N ALA A 3 -2.13 -10.03 -6.25
CA ALA A 3 -2.22 -8.77 -5.50
C ALA A 3 -3.37 -7.86 -5.96
N PHE A 4 -3.77 -7.94 -7.23
CA PHE A 4 -5.01 -7.32 -7.71
C PHE A 4 -6.23 -8.01 -7.06
N ALA A 5 -6.19 -9.35 -6.94
CA ALA A 5 -7.19 -10.10 -6.19
C ALA A 5 -7.20 -9.75 -4.69
N LEU A 6 -6.03 -9.48 -4.07
CA LEU A 6 -5.94 -8.93 -2.71
C LEU A 6 -6.54 -7.53 -2.61
N GLY A 7 -6.26 -6.63 -3.55
CA GLY A 7 -6.85 -5.28 -3.58
C GLY A 7 -8.37 -5.32 -3.70
N ILE A 8 -8.91 -6.20 -4.55
CA ILE A 8 -10.36 -6.43 -4.69
C ILE A 8 -10.94 -7.10 -3.43
N LEU A 9 -10.24 -8.07 -2.82
CA LEU A 9 -10.66 -8.69 -1.56
C LEU A 9 -10.70 -7.68 -0.40
N VAL A 10 -9.78 -6.71 -0.36
CA VAL A 10 -9.78 -5.61 0.61
C VAL A 10 -10.97 -4.66 0.40
N GLN A 11 -11.46 -4.50 -0.83
CA GLN A 11 -12.65 -3.71 -1.14
C GLN A 11 -13.96 -4.45 -0.83
N VAL A 12 -13.96 -5.79 -0.89
CA VAL A 12 -15.16 -6.64 -0.76
C VAL A 12 -15.39 -7.11 0.67
N THR A 13 -14.37 -7.16 1.54
CA THR A 13 -14.57 -7.58 2.93
C THR A 13 -15.11 -6.42 3.77
N HIS A 14 -16.35 -6.60 4.18
CA HIS A 14 -17.17 -5.77 5.04
C HIS A 14 -16.56 -5.55 6.45
N ASN A 15 -15.36 -5.00 6.58
CA ASN A 15 -14.74 -4.53 7.82
C ASN A 15 -13.58 -3.53 7.55
N GLN A 16 -13.83 -2.50 6.73
CA GLN A 16 -12.88 -1.40 6.49
C GLN A 16 -12.32 -0.77 7.79
N VAL A 17 -13.02 -0.90 8.92
CA VAL A 17 -12.57 -0.48 10.25
C VAL A 17 -11.40 -1.33 10.78
N ASP A 18 -11.39 -2.64 10.57
CA ASP A 18 -10.31 -3.53 11.03
C ASP A 18 -9.04 -3.36 10.20
N ILE A 19 -9.16 -3.01 8.91
CA ILE A 19 -8.02 -2.71 8.04
C ILE A 19 -7.58 -1.25 8.20
N ALA A 20 -8.42 -0.30 8.58
CA ALA A 20 -7.92 1.02 9.01
C ALA A 20 -7.12 0.91 10.31
N TYR A 21 -7.61 0.08 11.25
CA TYR A 21 -6.96 -0.16 12.54
C TYR A 21 -5.67 -1.00 12.41
N ASN A 22 -5.66 -2.05 11.59
CA ASN A 22 -4.49 -2.91 11.35
C ASN A 22 -3.65 -2.52 10.11
N GLY A 23 -4.17 -1.69 9.21
CA GLY A 23 -3.53 -1.26 7.96
C GLY A 23 -2.28 -0.44 8.19
N GLY A 24 -2.30 0.39 9.24
CA GLY A 24 -1.09 1.04 9.78
C GLY A 24 0.07 0.07 10.00
N ILE A 25 -0.20 -1.15 10.47
CA ILE A 25 0.80 -2.19 10.74
C ILE A 25 1.41 -2.70 9.43
N TYR A 26 0.62 -2.79 8.37
CA TYR A 26 1.06 -3.31 7.07
C TYR A 26 1.66 -2.23 6.16
N ILE A 27 1.44 -0.93 6.41
CA ILE A 27 2.02 0.16 5.60
C ILE A 27 3.55 0.12 5.61
N LYS A 28 4.18 -0.10 6.76
CA LYS A 28 5.66 -0.15 6.86
C LYS A 28 6.30 -1.27 6.02
N PRO A 29 5.87 -2.54 6.10
CA PRO A 29 6.40 -3.59 5.23
C PRO A 29 6.06 -3.36 3.76
N LEU A 30 4.87 -2.85 3.43
CA LEU A 30 4.52 -2.50 2.05
C LEU A 30 5.47 -1.44 1.48
N LEU A 31 5.77 -0.38 2.23
CA LEU A 31 6.72 0.66 1.83
C LEU A 31 8.14 0.12 1.57
N ASN A 32 8.54 -0.98 2.21
CA ASN A 32 9.82 -1.62 1.91
C ASN A 32 9.76 -2.44 0.61
N LEU A 33 8.61 -3.03 0.29
CA LEU A 33 8.40 -3.80 -0.94
C LEU A 33 8.36 -2.92 -2.21
N LEU A 34 8.21 -1.59 -2.08
CA LEU A 34 8.38 -0.65 -3.18
C LEU A 34 9.80 -0.67 -3.78
N TYR A 35 10.81 -1.14 -3.04
CA TYR A 35 12.18 -1.30 -3.53
C TYR A 35 12.49 -2.73 -4.00
N SER A 36 11.46 -3.58 -4.14
CA SER A 36 11.63 -4.90 -4.75
C SER A 36 12.16 -4.78 -6.18
N LYS A 37 13.02 -5.72 -6.61
CA LYS A 37 13.44 -5.81 -8.02
C LYS A 37 12.36 -6.40 -8.92
N ASP A 38 11.29 -6.96 -8.34
CA ASP A 38 10.13 -7.45 -9.06
C ASP A 38 9.17 -6.29 -9.35
N GLY A 39 9.18 -5.81 -10.59
CA GLY A 39 8.33 -4.72 -11.04
C GLY A 39 6.83 -5.01 -10.91
N THR A 40 6.43 -6.28 -11.00
CA THR A 40 5.03 -6.67 -10.77
C THR A 40 4.67 -6.48 -9.31
N LEU A 41 5.56 -6.90 -8.39
CA LEU A 41 5.36 -6.69 -6.96
C LEU A 41 5.32 -5.20 -6.61
N GLN A 42 6.23 -4.38 -7.17
CA GLN A 42 6.25 -2.94 -6.94
C GLN A 42 4.94 -2.27 -7.37
N TYR A 43 4.47 -2.54 -8.59
CA TYR A 43 3.21 -2.00 -9.10
C TYR A 43 2.04 -2.36 -8.20
N ASN A 44 1.97 -3.64 -7.81
CA ASN A 44 0.90 -4.15 -6.95
C ASN A 44 0.89 -3.48 -5.57
N VAL A 45 2.06 -3.29 -4.97
CA VAL A 45 2.21 -2.61 -3.68
C VAL A 45 1.82 -1.13 -3.79
N ALA A 46 2.22 -0.46 -4.88
CA ALA A 46 1.80 0.92 -5.13
C ALA A 46 0.28 1.05 -5.26
N CYS A 47 -0.37 0.14 -6.00
CA CYS A 47 -1.83 0.09 -6.09
C CYS A 47 -2.48 -0.16 -4.72
N PHE A 48 -1.91 -1.06 -3.91
CA PHE A 48 -2.46 -1.34 -2.57
C PHE A 48 -2.35 -0.13 -1.64
N LEU A 49 -1.22 0.58 -1.66
CA LEU A 49 -1.03 1.82 -0.90
C LEU A 49 -2.01 2.91 -1.36
N TYR A 50 -2.28 3.00 -2.67
CA TYR A 50 -3.32 3.88 -3.22
C TYR A 50 -4.71 3.54 -2.65
N TYR A 51 -5.09 2.26 -2.60
CA TYR A 51 -6.37 1.86 -2.01
C TYR A 51 -6.43 2.12 -0.49
N LEU A 52 -5.33 1.94 0.25
CA LEU A 52 -5.28 2.27 1.67
C LEU A 52 -5.44 3.77 1.93
N ALA A 53 -4.95 4.61 1.01
CA ALA A 53 -5.03 6.06 1.10
C ALA A 53 -6.46 6.62 0.92
N ASP A 54 -7.47 5.77 0.69
CA ASP A 54 -8.88 6.17 0.75
C ASP A 54 -9.36 6.47 2.19
N ASN A 55 -8.57 6.08 3.21
CA ASN A 55 -8.81 6.36 4.62
C ASN A 55 -7.81 7.39 5.17
N GLU A 56 -8.30 8.45 5.83
CA GLU A 56 -7.46 9.55 6.34
C GLU A 56 -6.39 9.12 7.36
N ASP A 57 -6.70 8.17 8.26
CA ASP A 57 -5.72 7.66 9.23
C ASP A 57 -4.57 6.93 8.54
N ASN A 58 -4.88 6.18 7.48
CA ASN A 58 -3.87 5.53 6.65
C ASN A 58 -3.02 6.55 5.88
N ILE A 59 -3.61 7.64 5.36
CA ILE A 59 -2.84 8.73 4.73
C ILE A 59 -1.83 9.29 5.74
N VAL A 60 -2.27 9.61 6.96
CA VAL A 60 -1.41 10.13 8.01
C VAL A 60 -0.27 9.14 8.32
N ASN A 61 -0.56 7.84 8.39
CA ASN A 61 0.45 6.81 8.63
C ASN A 61 1.44 6.64 7.47
N ILE A 62 0.96 6.67 6.23
CA ILE A 62 1.81 6.62 5.02
C ILE A 62 2.76 7.81 5.00
N VAL A 63 2.25 9.02 5.25
CA VAL A 63 3.08 10.24 5.30
C VAL A 63 4.10 10.17 6.44
N LYS A 64 3.68 9.80 7.65
CA LYS A 64 4.58 9.65 8.82
C LYS A 64 5.70 8.65 8.58
N LEU A 65 5.44 7.59 7.81
CA LEU A 65 6.43 6.55 7.49
C LEU A 65 7.31 6.90 6.27
N GLY A 66 7.21 8.12 5.75
CA GLY A 66 7.99 8.59 4.60
C GLY A 66 7.55 7.96 3.27
N GLY A 67 6.27 7.55 3.18
CA GLY A 67 5.74 6.90 2.00
C GLY A 67 5.79 7.76 0.75
N VAL A 68 5.64 9.08 0.89
CA VAL A 68 5.77 10.04 -0.22
C VAL A 68 7.16 9.98 -0.84
N GLN A 69 8.22 10.06 -0.02
CA GLN A 69 9.61 9.98 -0.49
C GLN A 69 9.87 8.61 -1.14
N LYS A 70 9.39 7.52 -0.53
CA LYS A 70 9.58 6.18 -1.07
C LYS A 70 8.87 5.95 -2.41
N LEU A 71 7.73 6.59 -2.63
CA LEU A 71 7.01 6.58 -3.91
C LEU A 71 7.68 7.49 -4.96
N GLN A 72 8.43 8.50 -4.55
CA GLN A 72 9.21 9.36 -5.46
C GLN A 72 10.56 8.72 -5.85
N ASP A 73 11.24 8.14 -4.87
CA ASP A 73 12.59 7.56 -5.01
C ASP A 73 12.57 6.09 -5.45
N GLY A 74 11.38 5.47 -5.48
CA GLY A 74 11.23 4.07 -5.86
C GLY A 74 11.66 3.85 -7.32
N PRO A 75 12.27 2.70 -7.66
CA PRO A 75 12.69 2.40 -9.02
C PRO A 75 11.47 1.98 -9.85
N PHE A 76 10.54 2.91 -10.07
CA PHE A 76 9.42 2.74 -10.98
C PHE A 76 9.94 2.99 -12.39
N ASN A 77 10.36 1.93 -13.04
CA ASN A 77 10.64 1.98 -14.48
C ASN A 77 9.30 2.11 -15.20
N VAL A 78 8.99 3.32 -15.70
CA VAL A 78 7.84 3.60 -16.57
C VAL A 78 8.05 2.95 -17.94
#